data_AF-A0A7X7AI50-F1
#
_entry.id   AF-A0A7X7AI50-F1
#
_cell.length_a   1.000
_cell.length_b   1.000
_cell.length_c   1.000
_cell.angle_alpha   90.00
_cell.angle_beta   90.00
_cell.angle_gamma   90.00
#
_symmetry.space_group_name_H-M   'P 1'
#
loop_
_entity.id
_entity.type
_entity.pdbx_description
1 polymer ?
#
loop_
_entity_poly.entity_id
_entity_poly.type
_entity_poly.pdbx_seq_one_letter_code
_entity_poly.pdbx_strand_id
1 'polypeptide(L)'
;MHKICITFAGAIGSSKTPITNFLSTKLNLPVFNNDAIRSEVTEDLGEFDPDEHLKRRNERLMNILEDGTSFICDLSVDREWKDFKKQLSQKGYHVFIISLDLSKDFLVRLYKSKGYFESLKRIDETINDHNIFLDNHKDDILLHILDKNFERRCQISYEEINRWIKSEK
;
A
#
# COMPACT_ATOMS: atom_id res chain seq x y z
N MET A 1 21.79 -3.94 -7.80
CA MET A 1 20.32 -3.93 -8.00
C MET A 1 19.78 -2.79 -7.16
N HIS A 2 19.01 -1.87 -7.73
CA HIS A 2 18.45 -0.74 -6.98
C HIS A 2 17.56 -1.26 -5.84
N LYS A 3 17.62 -0.61 -4.66
CA LYS A 3 16.72 -0.94 -3.55
C LYS A 3 15.33 -0.45 -3.93
N ILE A 4 14.35 -1.33 -3.93
CA ILE A 4 12.99 -1.02 -4.41
C ILE A 4 12.00 -1.11 -3.25
N CYS A 5 11.12 -0.12 -3.17
CA CYS A 5 9.91 -0.15 -2.35
C CYS A 5 8.71 -0.06 -3.28
N ILE A 6 7.85 -1.08 -3.28
CA ILE A 6 6.55 -1.02 -3.96
C ILE A 6 5.50 -0.68 -2.90
N THR A 7 4.69 0.34 -3.13
CA THR A 7 3.66 0.75 -2.17
C THR A 7 2.35 1.10 -2.87
N PHE A 8 1.29 1.32 -2.08
CA PHE A 8 -0.06 1.47 -2.58
C PHE A 8 -0.77 2.70 -2.01
N ALA A 9 -1.47 3.42 -2.87
CA ALA A 9 -2.42 4.46 -2.48
C ALA A 9 -3.85 4.02 -2.80
N GLY A 10 -4.82 4.50 -2.04
CA GLY A 10 -6.23 4.21 -2.29
C GLY A 10 -7.01 3.88 -1.04
N ALA A 11 -8.33 3.85 -1.20
CA ALA A 11 -9.25 3.61 -0.10
C ALA A 11 -8.99 2.28 0.65
N ILE A 12 -9.29 2.23 1.95
CA ILE A 12 -9.23 0.98 2.74
C ILE A 12 -10.12 -0.08 2.07
N GLY A 13 -9.64 -1.30 1.90
CA GLY A 13 -10.45 -2.35 1.26
C GLY A 13 -10.53 -2.25 -0.28
N SER A 14 -9.83 -1.32 -0.92
CA SER A 14 -9.74 -1.16 -2.38
C SER A 14 -9.06 -2.31 -3.13
N SER A 15 -8.64 -3.38 -2.44
CA SER A 15 -7.95 -4.57 -3.03
C SER A 15 -6.43 -4.43 -3.19
N LYS A 16 -5.79 -3.62 -2.33
CA LYS A 16 -4.33 -3.57 -2.17
C LYS A 16 -3.73 -4.94 -1.82
N THR A 17 -4.18 -5.57 -0.73
CA THR A 17 -3.64 -6.85 -0.24
C THR A 17 -3.66 -8.00 -1.28
N PRO A 18 -4.69 -8.20 -2.12
CA PRO A 18 -4.61 -9.15 -3.24
C PRO A 18 -3.49 -8.84 -4.25
N ILE A 19 -3.22 -7.56 -4.53
CA ILE A 19 -2.11 -7.17 -5.41
C ILE A 19 -0.79 -7.45 -4.69
N THR A 20 -0.67 -7.05 -3.43
CA THR A 20 0.49 -7.33 -2.57
C THR A 20 0.92 -8.80 -2.60
N ASN A 21 -0.01 -9.71 -2.31
CA ASN A 21 0.27 -11.15 -2.25
C ASN A 21 0.65 -11.72 -3.63
N PHE A 22 -0.03 -11.27 -4.68
CA PHE A 22 0.30 -11.67 -6.05
C PHE A 22 1.71 -11.22 -6.45
N LEU A 23 2.04 -9.95 -6.18
CA LEU A 23 3.34 -9.38 -6.50
C LEU A 23 4.47 -10.01 -5.68
N SER A 24 4.26 -10.26 -4.39
CA SER A 24 5.24 -10.91 -3.51
C SER A 24 5.67 -12.25 -4.09
N THR A 25 4.71 -13.06 -4.51
CA THR A 25 4.97 -14.37 -5.12
C THR A 25 5.69 -14.25 -6.47
N LYS A 26 5.32 -13.27 -7.30
CA LYS A 26 5.87 -13.11 -8.65
C LYS A 26 7.25 -12.47 -8.69
N LEU A 27 7.53 -11.57 -7.75
CA LEU A 27 8.79 -10.80 -7.68
C LEU A 27 9.76 -11.36 -6.64
N ASN A 28 9.33 -12.36 -5.85
CA ASN A 28 10.07 -12.90 -4.70
C ASN A 28 10.50 -11.78 -3.73
N LEU A 29 9.56 -10.89 -3.41
CA LEU A 29 9.77 -9.77 -2.49
C LEU A 29 9.02 -10.00 -1.18
N PRO A 30 9.65 -9.74 -0.02
CA PRO A 30 8.96 -9.76 1.25
C PRO A 30 7.91 -8.65 1.33
N VAL A 31 6.90 -8.88 2.16
CA VAL A 31 5.80 -7.93 2.40
C VAL A 31 5.94 -7.38 3.82
N PHE A 32 6.03 -6.07 3.93
CA PHE A 32 5.76 -5.36 5.18
C PHE A 32 4.25 -5.12 5.29
N ASN A 33 3.57 -5.88 6.16
CA ASN A 33 2.11 -5.86 6.28
C ASN A 33 1.69 -5.22 7.60
N ASN A 34 1.06 -4.04 7.52
CA ASN A 34 0.61 -3.32 8.71
C ASN A 34 -0.51 -4.04 9.47
N ASP A 35 -1.44 -4.67 8.77
CA ASP A 35 -2.58 -5.33 9.39
C ASP A 35 -2.13 -6.60 10.14
N ALA A 36 -1.08 -7.28 9.65
CA ALA A 36 -0.47 -8.39 10.39
C ALA A 36 0.13 -7.93 11.73
N ILE A 37 0.78 -6.77 11.76
CA ILE A 37 1.32 -6.18 13.00
C ILE A 37 0.18 -5.76 13.94
N ARG A 38 -0.93 -5.22 13.40
CA ARG A 38 -2.13 -4.90 14.19
C ARG A 38 -2.73 -6.15 14.83
N SER A 39 -2.88 -7.23 14.06
CA SER A 39 -3.36 -8.52 14.56
C SER A 39 -2.46 -9.05 15.66
N GLU A 40 -1.14 -9.10 15.43
CA GLU A 40 -0.16 -9.56 16.42
C GLU A 40 -0.27 -8.79 17.75
N VAL A 41 -0.32 -7.46 17.71
CA VAL A 41 -0.45 -6.64 18.93
C VAL A 41 -1.77 -6.94 19.65
N THR A 42 -2.86 -7.09 18.91
CA THR A 42 -4.18 -7.41 19.48
C THR A 42 -4.19 -8.81 20.11
N GLU A 43 -3.54 -9.78 19.47
CA GLU A 43 -3.43 -11.16 19.95
C GLU A 43 -2.54 -11.25 21.20
N ASP A 44 -1.43 -10.52 21.23
CA ASP A 44 -0.50 -10.51 22.36
C ASP A 44 -1.06 -9.81 23.61
N LEU A 45 -1.79 -8.70 23.42
CA LEU A 45 -2.31 -7.89 24.52
C LEU A 45 -3.74 -8.22 24.91
N GLY A 46 -4.47 -8.96 24.05
CA GLY A 46 -5.90 -9.22 24.20
C GLY A 46 -6.81 -8.05 23.84
N GLU A 47 -6.23 -6.89 23.51
CA GLU A 47 -6.91 -5.69 23.01
C GLU A 47 -6.00 -4.89 22.10
N PHE A 48 -6.58 -4.01 21.27
CA PHE A 48 -5.78 -3.18 20.37
C PHE A 48 -5.18 -1.98 21.11
N ASP A 49 -3.85 -1.98 21.24
CA ASP A 49 -3.06 -0.82 21.68
C ASP A 49 -2.46 -0.08 20.47
N PRO A 50 -2.93 1.16 20.18
CA PRO A 50 -2.42 1.95 19.05
C PRO A 50 -0.94 2.34 19.16
N ASP A 51 -0.45 2.60 20.37
CA ASP A 51 0.91 3.09 20.61
C ASP A 51 1.92 1.95 20.47
N GLU A 52 1.61 0.76 21.01
CA GLU A 52 2.44 -0.43 20.83
C GLU A 52 2.43 -0.90 19.37
N HIS A 53 1.29 -0.83 18.68
CA HIS A 53 1.23 -1.07 17.23
C HIS A 53 2.13 -0.10 16.46
N LEU A 54 2.06 1.21 16.74
CA LEU A 54 2.89 2.20 16.07
C LEU A 54 4.39 1.95 16.33
N LYS A 55 4.75 1.63 17.56
CA LYS A 55 6.12 1.30 17.96
C LYS A 55 6.65 0.09 17.19
N ARG A 56 5.96 -1.07 17.23
CA ARG A 56 6.39 -2.29 16.52
C ARG A 56 6.43 -2.10 15.00
N ARG A 57 5.45 -1.39 14.44
CA ARG A 57 5.40 -1.02 13.02
C ARG A 57 6.64 -0.24 12.61
N ASN A 58 6.93 0.85 13.33
CA ASN A 58 8.04 1.74 12.99
C ASN A 58 9.39 1.06 13.19
N GLU A 59 9.58 0.30 14.27
CA GLU A 59 10.80 -0.46 14.54
C GLU A 59 11.10 -1.45 13.41
N ARG A 60 10.12 -2.27 13.00
CA ARG A 60 10.29 -3.26 11.93
C ARG A 60 10.50 -2.62 10.56
N LEU A 61 9.79 -1.53 10.28
CA LEU A 61 9.99 -0.79 9.04
C LEU A 61 11.42 -0.25 8.97
N MET A 62 11.92 0.34 10.06
CA MET A 62 13.30 0.83 10.13
C MET A 62 14.33 -0.27 9.93
N ASN A 63 14.12 -1.46 10.51
CA ASN A 63 15.02 -2.60 10.29
C ASN A 63 15.10 -2.98 8.80
N ILE A 64 13.96 -3.07 8.09
CA ILE A 64 13.93 -3.35 6.64
C ILE A 64 14.70 -2.28 5.86
N LEU A 65 14.50 -1.00 6.20
CA LEU A 65 15.16 0.13 5.55
C LEU A 65 16.68 0.14 5.80
N GLU A 66 17.12 -0.29 6.97
CA GLU A 66 18.53 -0.39 7.35
C GLU A 66 19.24 -1.57 6.68
N ASP A 67 18.57 -2.72 6.59
CA ASP A 67 19.06 -3.91 5.88
C ASP A 67 19.20 -3.67 4.37
N GLY A 68 18.50 -2.66 3.83
CA GLY A 68 18.50 -2.37 2.40
C GLY A 68 17.72 -3.40 1.57
N THR A 69 16.88 -4.20 2.23
CA THR A 69 16.03 -5.21 1.60
C THR A 69 14.98 -4.55 0.72
N SER A 70 14.86 -4.99 -0.54
CA SER A 70 13.74 -4.56 -1.39
C SER A 70 12.45 -5.23 -0.93
N PHE A 71 11.34 -4.50 -0.89
CA PHE A 71 10.10 -4.99 -0.26
C PHE A 71 8.84 -4.37 -0.86
N ILE A 72 7.71 -5.00 -0.56
CA ILE A 72 6.38 -4.45 -0.80
C ILE A 72 5.84 -3.92 0.52
N CYS A 73 5.45 -2.65 0.54
CA CYS A 73 4.89 -1.95 1.68
C CYS A 73 3.36 -1.97 1.58
N ASP A 74 2.70 -2.88 2.29
CA ASP A 74 1.24 -2.91 2.43
C ASP A 74 0.80 -1.99 3.57
N LEU A 75 1.05 -0.69 3.33
CA LEU A 75 0.61 0.44 4.13
C LEU A 75 -0.22 1.35 3.23
N SER A 76 -1.34 1.88 3.72
CA SER A 76 -2.03 2.98 3.04
C SER A 76 -1.20 4.24 3.21
N VAL A 77 -0.43 4.63 2.18
CA VAL A 77 0.48 5.78 2.29
C VAL A 77 -0.20 7.13 2.23
N ASP A 78 -1.50 7.19 1.95
CA ASP A 78 -2.27 8.42 1.70
C ASP A 78 -2.06 9.51 2.78
N ARG A 79 -1.78 9.13 4.04
CA ARG A 79 -1.60 10.05 5.17
C ARG A 79 -0.16 10.25 5.65
N GLU A 80 0.75 9.32 5.36
CA GLU A 80 2.13 9.31 5.89
C GLU A 80 3.19 9.41 4.78
N TRP A 81 2.77 9.61 3.52
CA TRP A 81 3.66 9.53 2.36
C TRP A 81 4.85 10.49 2.43
N LYS A 82 4.65 11.74 2.86
CA LYS A 82 5.73 12.73 2.88
C LYS A 82 6.91 12.30 3.74
N ASP A 83 6.64 11.83 4.95
CA ASP A 83 7.69 11.38 5.87
C ASP A 83 8.27 10.04 5.44
N PHE A 84 7.43 9.13 4.95
CA PHE A 84 7.89 7.84 4.44
C PHE A 84 8.79 7.99 3.20
N LYS A 85 8.43 8.84 2.25
CA LYS A 85 9.22 9.20 1.08
C LYS A 85 10.60 9.73 1.47
N LYS A 86 10.65 10.60 2.49
CA LYS A 86 11.91 11.14 3.01
C LYS A 86 12.81 10.02 3.55
N GLN A 87 12.26 9.10 4.33
CA GLN A 87 13.01 7.95 4.87
C GLN A 87 13.54 7.04 3.75
N LEU A 88 12.69 6.72 2.76
CA LEU A 88 13.07 5.91 1.60
C LEU A 88 14.20 6.56 0.80
N SER A 89 14.07 7.85 0.50
CA SER A 89 15.08 8.62 -0.23
C SER A 89 16.42 8.66 0.50
N GLN A 90 16.41 8.90 1.82
CA GLN A 90 17.63 8.90 2.65
C GLN A 90 18.35 7.55 2.66
N LYS A 91 17.61 6.45 2.50
CA LYS A 91 18.16 5.08 2.47
C LYS A 91 18.46 4.58 1.06
N GLY A 92 18.23 5.41 0.04
CA GLY A 92 18.52 5.12 -1.37
C GLY A 92 17.51 4.17 -2.03
N TYR A 93 16.26 4.18 -1.58
CA TYR A 93 15.18 3.41 -2.20
C TYR A 93 14.56 4.14 -3.38
N HIS A 94 14.34 3.40 -4.46
CA HIS A 94 13.49 3.77 -5.58
C HIS A 94 12.07 3.29 -5.27
N VAL A 95 11.07 4.12 -5.52
CA VAL A 95 9.70 3.84 -5.10
C VAL A 95 8.78 3.68 -6.30
N PHE A 96 7.95 2.64 -6.26
CA PHE A 96 6.88 2.41 -7.22
C PHE A 96 5.53 2.47 -6.50
N ILE A 97 4.73 3.51 -6.78
CA ILE A 97 3.39 3.66 -6.18
C ILE A 97 2.33 3.17 -7.16
N ILE A 98 1.51 2.23 -6.71
CA ILE A 98 0.28 1.80 -7.38
C ILE A 98 -0.90 2.47 -6.69
N SER A 99 -1.60 3.33 -7.40
CA SER A 99 -2.81 3.99 -6.92
C SER A 99 -4.06 3.26 -7.39
N LEU A 100 -5.03 3.09 -6.49
CA LEU A 100 -6.35 2.51 -6.81
C LEU A 100 -7.42 3.60 -6.79
N ASP A 101 -7.54 4.29 -7.93
CA ASP A 101 -8.46 5.42 -8.12
C ASP A 101 -9.84 4.90 -8.56
N LEU A 102 -10.49 4.20 -7.63
CA LEU A 102 -11.78 3.58 -7.86
C LEU A 102 -12.92 4.57 -7.60
N SER A 103 -13.96 4.50 -8.43
CA SER A 103 -15.14 5.32 -8.21
C SER A 103 -15.85 4.95 -6.90
N LYS A 104 -16.60 5.91 -6.33
CA LYS A 104 -17.43 5.67 -5.14
C LYS A 104 -18.36 4.47 -5.34
N ASP A 105 -19.04 4.40 -6.48
CA ASP A 105 -19.96 3.32 -6.80
C ASP A 105 -19.26 1.96 -6.84
N PHE A 106 -18.04 1.92 -7.39
CA PHE A 106 -17.23 0.70 -7.41
C PHE A 106 -16.82 0.27 -6.00
N LEU A 107 -16.34 1.21 -5.18
CA LEU A 107 -15.96 0.96 -3.78
C LEU A 107 -17.16 0.48 -2.95
N VAL A 108 -18.34 1.09 -3.11
CA VAL A 108 -19.59 0.63 -2.45
C VAL A 108 -19.87 -0.82 -2.79
N ARG A 109 -19.83 -1.20 -4.07
CA ARG A 109 -20.07 -2.59 -4.50
C ARG A 109 -19.03 -3.53 -3.89
N LEU A 110 -17.77 -3.12 -3.87
CA LEU A 110 -16.66 -3.92 -3.33
C LEU A 110 -16.76 -4.11 -1.81
N TYR A 111 -17.14 -3.09 -1.05
CA TYR A 111 -17.29 -3.22 0.39
C TYR A 111 -18.48 -4.10 0.75
N LYS A 112 -19.60 -3.95 0.03
CA LYS A 112 -20.78 -4.82 0.22
C LYS A 112 -20.46 -6.29 -0.04
N SER A 113 -19.70 -6.60 -1.10
CA SER A 113 -19.35 -7.99 -1.40
C SER A 113 -18.37 -8.60 -0.39
N LYS A 114 -17.56 -7.78 0.28
CA LYS A 114 -16.62 -8.20 1.34
C LYS A 114 -17.21 -8.18 2.74
N GLY A 115 -18.42 -7.64 2.92
CA GLY A 115 -19.01 -7.41 4.25
C GLY A 115 -18.34 -6.29 5.06
N TYR A 116 -17.65 -5.34 4.40
CA TYR A 116 -16.91 -4.25 5.07
C TYR A 116 -17.84 -3.08 5.41
N PHE A 117 -18.85 -3.34 6.23
CA PHE A 117 -19.90 -2.36 6.56
C PHE A 117 -19.34 -1.15 7.35
N GLU A 118 -18.33 -1.35 8.19
CA GLU A 118 -17.68 -0.24 8.91
C GLU A 118 -16.94 0.70 7.95
N SER A 119 -16.26 0.17 6.93
CA SER A 119 -15.64 0.99 5.88
C SER A 119 -16.69 1.71 5.03
N LEU A 120 -17.87 1.11 4.84
CA LEU A 120 -18.97 1.72 4.09
C LEU A 120 -19.52 2.98 4.79
N LYS A 121 -19.58 2.99 6.13
CA LYS A 121 -19.99 4.18 6.90
C LYS A 121 -19.04 5.36 6.69
N ARG A 122 -17.77 5.09 6.36
CA ARG A 122 -16.69 6.08 6.22
C ARG A 122 -16.22 6.25 4.77
N ILE A 123 -17.04 5.84 3.80
CA ILE A 123 -16.62 5.82 2.40
C ILE A 123 -16.28 7.22 1.87
N ASP A 124 -17.06 8.23 2.24
CA ASP A 124 -16.83 9.61 1.80
C ASP A 124 -15.52 10.17 2.36
N GLU A 125 -15.25 9.96 3.65
CA GLU A 125 -13.95 10.32 4.27
C GLU A 125 -12.79 9.63 3.55
N THR A 126 -12.92 8.33 3.30
CA THR A 126 -11.84 7.52 2.73
C THR A 126 -11.54 7.93 1.27
N ILE A 127 -12.57 8.28 0.50
CA ILE A 127 -12.41 8.80 -0.86
C ILE A 127 -11.77 10.19 -0.82
N ASN A 128 -12.21 11.04 0.11
CA ASN A 128 -11.66 12.37 0.27
C ASN A 128 -10.17 12.33 0.65
N ASP A 129 -9.78 11.49 1.61
CA ASP A 129 -8.38 11.26 1.98
C ASP A 129 -7.53 10.86 0.75
N HIS A 130 -8.08 9.98 -0.10
CA HIS A 130 -7.40 9.54 -1.31
C HIS A 130 -7.29 10.65 -2.36
N ASN A 131 -8.35 11.43 -2.59
CA ASN A 131 -8.33 12.55 -3.52
C ASN A 131 -7.30 13.62 -3.10
N ILE A 132 -7.23 13.92 -1.79
CA ILE A 132 -6.22 14.81 -1.23
C ILE A 132 -4.81 14.27 -1.51
N PHE A 133 -4.60 12.96 -1.37
CA PHE A 133 -3.32 12.36 -1.73
C PHE A 133 -2.99 12.52 -3.22
N LEU A 134 -3.94 12.23 -4.11
CA LEU A 134 -3.78 12.40 -5.56
C LEU A 134 -3.43 13.85 -5.93
N ASP A 135 -4.14 14.82 -5.37
CA ASP A 135 -3.91 16.25 -5.66
C ASP A 135 -2.48 16.69 -5.29
N ASN A 136 -1.94 16.14 -4.20
CA ASN A 136 -0.62 16.51 -3.69
C ASN A 136 0.54 15.68 -4.26
N HIS A 137 0.27 14.46 -4.73
CA HIS A 137 1.28 13.45 -4.99
C HIS A 137 1.12 12.69 -6.32
N LYS A 138 0.26 13.15 -7.23
CA LYS A 138 0.08 12.50 -8.56
C LYS A 138 1.38 12.24 -9.31
N ASP A 139 2.36 13.12 -9.20
CA ASP A 139 3.63 13.01 -9.94
C ASP A 139 4.55 11.92 -9.36
N ASP A 140 4.25 11.43 -8.14
CA ASP A 140 4.94 10.30 -7.51
C ASP A 140 4.31 8.95 -7.91
N ILE A 141 3.16 8.95 -8.56
CA ILE A 141 2.38 7.74 -8.89
C ILE A 141 2.79 7.23 -10.27
N LEU A 142 3.16 5.95 -10.32
CA LEU A 142 3.63 5.29 -11.53
C LEU A 142 2.56 4.42 -12.20
N LEU A 143 1.55 3.99 -11.44
CA LEU A 143 0.44 3.22 -11.97
C LEU A 143 -0.88 3.61 -11.33
N HIS A 144 -1.88 3.89 -12.17
CA HIS A 144 -3.26 4.12 -11.78
C HIS A 144 -4.14 2.92 -12.18
N ILE A 145 -4.77 2.29 -11.19
CA ILE A 145 -5.80 1.26 -11.36
C ILE A 145 -7.17 1.93 -11.23
N LEU A 146 -7.97 1.80 -12.29
CA LEU A 146 -9.29 2.38 -12.44
C LEU A 146 -10.34 1.28 -12.50
N ASP A 147 -11.62 1.64 -12.33
CA ASP A 147 -12.75 0.70 -12.45
C ASP A 147 -12.66 -0.20 -13.69
N LYS A 148 -12.32 0.38 -14.86
CA LYS A 148 -12.27 -0.31 -16.15
C LYS A 148 -11.17 -1.39 -16.27
N ASN A 149 -10.13 -1.31 -15.44
CA ASN A 149 -8.98 -2.23 -15.50
C ASN A 149 -8.80 -3.04 -14.20
N PHE A 150 -9.71 -2.85 -13.24
CA PHE A 150 -9.63 -3.45 -11.91
C PHE A 150 -9.58 -4.98 -11.91
N GLU A 151 -10.29 -5.64 -12.84
CA GLU A 151 -10.27 -7.10 -12.94
C GLU A 151 -8.86 -7.63 -13.24
N ARG A 152 -8.07 -6.87 -14.01
CA ARG A 152 -6.69 -7.18 -14.41
C ARG A 152 -5.64 -6.55 -13.49
N ARG A 153 -6.05 -5.88 -12.40
CA ARG A 153 -5.15 -5.07 -11.53
C ARG A 153 -3.87 -5.79 -11.11
N CYS A 154 -3.94 -7.07 -10.74
CA CYS A 154 -2.77 -7.83 -10.31
C CYS A 154 -1.77 -8.02 -11.45
N GLN A 155 -2.28 -8.40 -12.64
CA GLN A 155 -1.47 -8.62 -13.81
C GLN A 155 -0.86 -7.32 -14.34
N ILE A 156 -1.67 -6.25 -14.44
CA ILE A 156 -1.21 -4.93 -14.86
C ILE A 156 -0.13 -4.41 -13.91
N SER A 157 -0.34 -4.52 -12.59
CA SER A 157 0.65 -4.12 -11.58
C SER A 157 1.98 -4.83 -11.79
N TYR A 158 1.95 -6.15 -11.99
CA TYR A 158 3.17 -6.92 -12.24
C TYR A 158 3.87 -6.51 -13.53
N GLU A 159 3.13 -6.34 -14.63
CA GLU A 159 3.68 -5.96 -15.94
C GLU A 159 4.35 -4.58 -15.90
N GLU A 160 3.73 -3.61 -15.25
CA GLU A 160 4.24 -2.25 -15.10
C GLU A 160 5.47 -2.21 -14.20
N ILE A 161 5.42 -2.88 -13.03
CA ILE A 161 6.58 -2.98 -12.14
C ILE A 161 7.75 -3.65 -12.86
N ASN A 162 7.53 -4.73 -13.61
CA ASN A 162 8.61 -5.38 -14.35
C ASN A 162 9.20 -4.49 -15.45
N ARG A 163 8.37 -3.68 -16.13
CA ARG A 163 8.86 -2.71 -17.11
C ARG A 163 9.73 -1.66 -16.44
N TRP A 164 9.26 -1.12 -15.31
CA TRP A 164 9.98 -0.13 -14.53
C TRP A 164 11.32 -0.67 -13.98
N ILE A 165 11.32 -1.86 -13.37
CA ILE A 165 12.56 -2.50 -12.88
C ILE A 165 13.57 -2.72 -14.01
N LYS A 166 13.10 -3.00 -15.24
CA LYS A 166 13.97 -3.18 -16.41
C LYS A 166 14.50 -1.86 -16.97
N SER A 167 13.77 -0.74 -16.85
CA SER A 167 14.26 0.57 -17.26
C SER A 167 15.27 1.18 -16.29
N GLU A 168 15.30 0.71 -15.05
CA GLU A 168 16.30 1.10 -14.03
C GLU A 168 17.61 0.29 -14.15
N LYS A 169 17.75 -0.59 -15.15
CA LYS A 169 18.99 -1.34 -15.44
C LYS A 169 19.75 -0.72 -16.60
#